data_AF-A0A4Y2V0N5-F1
#
_entry.id   AF-A0A4Y2V0N5-F1
#
_cell.length_a   1.000
_cell.length_b   1.000
_cell.length_c   1.000
_cell.angle_alpha   90.00
_cell.angle_beta   90.00
_cell.angle_gamma   90.00
#
_symmetry.space_group_name_H-M   'P 1'
#
loop_
_entity.id
_entity.type
_entity.pdbx_description
1 polymer ?
#
loop_
_entity_poly.entity_id
_entity_poly.type
_entity_poly.pdbx_seq_one_letter_code
_entity_poly.pdbx_strand_id
1 'polypeptide(L)'
;MASPVQKAFCMLEFNKCHSVITVQRRFRQRYNQEPPNANNIRRWHRMFEETGCLCKGKTSGGPRVSAENVERIRRTYERSLRKSTYEGSRELQMPQKTID
;
A
#
# COMPACT_ATOMS: atom_id res chain seq x y z
N MET A 1 -15.70 4.54 -5.55
CA MET A 1 -14.84 3.40 -5.12
C MET A 1 -15.75 2.21 -4.84
N ALA A 2 -15.51 1.04 -5.42
CA ALA A 2 -16.34 -0.14 -5.16
C ALA A 2 -16.17 -0.62 -3.71
N SER A 3 -17.26 -1.01 -3.06
CA SER A 3 -17.23 -1.55 -1.69
C SER A 3 -16.46 -2.88 -1.63
N PRO A 4 -15.97 -3.31 -0.45
CA PRO A 4 -15.30 -4.61 -0.31
C PRO A 4 -16.16 -5.79 -0.82
N VAL A 5 -17.46 -5.74 -0.53
CA VAL A 5 -18.44 -6.75 -0.98
C VAL A 5 -18.56 -6.75 -2.51
N GLN A 6 -18.64 -5.57 -3.13
CA GLN A 6 -18.69 -5.42 -4.58
C GLN A 6 -17.44 -5.95 -5.27
N LYS A 7 -16.25 -5.70 -4.70
CA LYS A 7 -14.98 -6.24 -5.20
C LYS A 7 -14.95 -7.76 -5.14
N ALA A 8 -15.34 -8.33 -4.00
CA ALA A 8 -15.42 -9.77 -3.80
C ALA A 8 -16.39 -10.41 -4.80
N PHE A 9 -17.57 -9.80 -5.00
CA PHE A 9 -18.52 -10.24 -6.02
C PHE A 9 -17.91 -10.24 -7.42
N CYS A 10 -17.28 -9.15 -7.84
CA CYS A 10 -16.63 -9.07 -9.16
C CYS A 10 -15.56 -10.15 -9.34
N MET A 11 -14.74 -10.40 -8.32
CA MET A 11 -13.68 -11.39 -8.38
C MET A 11 -14.25 -12.82 -8.46
N LEU A 12 -15.23 -13.16 -7.63
CA LEU A 12 -15.89 -14.47 -7.64
C LEU A 12 -16.59 -14.74 -8.98
N GLU A 13 -17.25 -13.74 -9.54
CA GLU A 13 -17.90 -13.86 -10.85
C GLU A 13 -16.86 -13.96 -11.98
N PHE A 14 -15.77 -13.22 -11.89
CA PHE A 14 -14.69 -13.29 -12.87
C PHE A 14 -14.01 -14.66 -12.85
N ASN A 15 -13.77 -15.24 -11.69
CA ASN A 15 -13.20 -16.58 -11.55
C ASN A 15 -14.07 -17.68 -12.19
N LYS A 16 -15.39 -17.48 -12.26
CA LYS A 16 -16.32 -18.45 -12.88
C LYS A 16 -16.33 -18.37 -14.40
N CYS A 17 -16.24 -17.17 -14.98
CA CYS A 17 -16.51 -16.96 -16.40
C CYS A 17 -15.36 -16.37 -17.21
N HIS A 18 -14.30 -15.90 -16.54
CA HIS A 18 -13.14 -15.20 -17.11
C HIS A 18 -13.49 -14.06 -18.11
N SER A 19 -14.72 -13.54 -18.04
CA SER A 19 -15.25 -12.52 -18.95
C SER A 19 -15.64 -11.28 -18.17
N VAL A 20 -14.91 -10.19 -18.43
CA VAL A 20 -15.21 -8.88 -17.83
C VAL A 20 -16.61 -8.42 -18.17
N ILE A 21 -17.04 -8.58 -19.43
CA ILE A 21 -18.35 -8.12 -19.91
C ILE A 21 -19.47 -8.83 -19.13
N THR A 22 -19.33 -10.14 -18.91
CA THR A 22 -20.30 -10.92 -18.12
C THR A 22 -20.33 -10.44 -16.68
N VAL A 23 -19.18 -10.19 -16.06
CA VAL A 23 -19.11 -9.66 -14.68
C VAL A 23 -19.78 -8.29 -14.58
N GLN A 24 -19.50 -7.38 -15.52
CA GLN A 24 -20.09 -6.05 -15.54
C GLN A 24 -21.62 -6.11 -15.70
N ARG A 25 -22.13 -6.99 -16.57
CA ARG A 25 -23.56 -7.22 -16.74
C ARG A 25 -24.21 -7.74 -15.45
N ARG A 26 -23.62 -8.77 -14.82
CA ARG A 26 -24.11 -9.33 -13.55
C ARG A 26 -24.03 -8.32 -12.41
N PHE A 27 -23.02 -7.46 -12.41
CA PHE A 27 -22.88 -6.38 -11.43
C PHE A 27 -24.02 -5.37 -11.55
N ARG A 28 -24.34 -4.92 -12.77
CA ARG A 28 -25.48 -4.03 -13.02
C ARG A 28 -26.79 -4.66 -12.55
N GLN A 29 -27.00 -5.94 -12.87
CA GLN A 29 -28.21 -6.67 -12.43
C GLN A 29 -28.34 -6.76 -10.90
N ARG A 30 -27.22 -6.94 -10.19
CA ARG A 30 -27.22 -7.14 -8.73
C ARG A 30 -27.29 -5.84 -7.95
N TYR A 31 -26.55 -4.82 -8.36
CA TYR A 31 -26.35 -3.59 -7.59
C TYR A 31 -27.05 -2.37 -8.19
N ASN A 32 -27.57 -2.47 -9.41
CA ASN A 32 -28.17 -1.36 -10.16
C ASN A 32 -27.26 -0.11 -10.21
N GLN A 33 -25.96 -0.34 -10.37
CA GLN A 33 -24.90 0.68 -10.37
C GLN A 33 -23.97 0.49 -11.56
N GLU A 34 -23.26 1.56 -11.92
CA GLU A 34 -22.20 1.48 -12.92
C GLU A 34 -21.10 0.49 -12.48
N PRO A 35 -20.75 -0.48 -13.32
CA PRO A 35 -19.83 -1.53 -12.94
C PRO A 35 -18.38 -1.02 -12.92
N PRO A 36 -17.49 -1.71 -12.20
CA PRO A 36 -16.08 -1.37 -12.19
C PRO A 36 -15.45 -1.50 -13.58
N ASN A 37 -14.41 -0.69 -13.83
CA ASN A 37 -13.58 -0.80 -15.04
C ASN A 37 -12.94 -2.20 -15.15
N ALA A 38 -12.85 -2.72 -16.37
CA ALA A 38 -12.15 -3.95 -16.74
C ALA A 38 -10.78 -4.12 -16.05
N ASN A 39 -9.96 -3.07 -16.04
CA ASN A 39 -8.62 -3.10 -15.46
C ASN A 39 -8.67 -3.33 -13.95
N ASN A 40 -9.66 -2.75 -13.26
CA ASN A 40 -9.83 -2.96 -11.83
C ASN A 40 -10.26 -4.39 -11.52
N ILE A 41 -11.17 -4.96 -12.32
CA ILE A 41 -11.64 -6.34 -12.15
C ILE A 41 -10.48 -7.33 -12.29
N ARG A 42 -9.69 -7.21 -13.37
CA ARG A 42 -8.50 -8.06 -13.59
C ARG A 42 -7.46 -7.87 -12.49
N ARG A 43 -7.22 -6.62 -12.06
CA ARG A 43 -6.27 -6.30 -10.99
C ARG A 43 -6.67 -6.93 -9.65
N TRP A 44 -7.96 -6.89 -9.30
CA TRP A 44 -8.45 -7.50 -8.06
C TRP A 44 -8.33 -9.01 -8.08
N HIS A 45 -8.62 -9.65 -9.21
CA HIS A 45 -8.40 -11.10 -9.37
C HIS A 45 -6.93 -11.45 -9.18
N ARG A 46 -6.03 -10.79 -9.92
CA ARG A 46 -4.58 -11.02 -9.81
C ARG A 46 -4.06 -10.79 -8.40
N MET A 47 -4.46 -9.69 -7.76
CA MET A 47 -4.05 -9.39 -6.38
C MET A 47 -4.49 -10.48 -5.41
N PHE A 48 -5.69 -11.02 -5.60
CA PHE A 48 -6.18 -12.12 -4.79
C PHE A 48 -5.43 -13.42 -5.06
N GLU A 49 -5.12 -13.75 -6.32
CA GLU A 49 -4.29 -14.91 -6.66
C GLU A 49 -2.88 -14.82 -6.07
N GLU A 50 -2.28 -13.63 -6.08
CA GLU A 50 -0.91 -13.42 -5.58
C GLU A 50 -0.83 -13.36 -4.05
N THR A 51 -1.81 -12.76 -3.38
CA THR A 51 -1.70 -12.41 -1.94
C THR A 51 -2.79 -13.02 -1.06
N GLY A 52 -3.83 -13.61 -1.64
CA GLY A 52 -5.00 -14.13 -0.92
C GLY A 52 -5.90 -13.04 -0.30
N CYS A 53 -5.63 -11.75 -0.51
CA CYS A 53 -6.36 -10.65 0.14
C CYS A 53 -6.73 -9.56 -0.87
N LEU A 54 -8.00 -9.14 -0.83
CA LEU A 54 -8.53 -7.96 -1.55
C LEU A 54 -8.44 -6.66 -0.73
N CYS A 55 -7.95 -6.79 0.49
CA CYS A 55 -7.80 -5.70 1.43
C CYS A 55 -6.74 -4.73 0.89
N LYS A 56 -6.98 -3.43 1.08
CA LYS A 56 -5.96 -2.43 0.76
C LYS A 56 -4.78 -2.75 1.69
N GLY A 57 -3.64 -3.17 1.15
CA GLY A 57 -2.43 -3.39 1.95
C GLY A 57 -2.16 -2.16 2.80
N LYS A 58 -1.60 -2.34 4.00
CA LYS A 58 -1.15 -1.20 4.80
C LYS A 58 -0.22 -0.38 3.90
N THR A 59 -0.62 0.84 3.58
CA THR A 59 0.34 1.84 3.11
C THR A 59 1.19 2.13 4.34
N SER A 60 2.24 1.34 4.57
CA SER A 60 3.35 1.83 5.37
C SER A 60 3.81 3.07 4.62
N GLY A 61 3.47 4.25 5.13
CA GLY A 61 4.08 5.48 4.63
C GLY A 61 5.57 5.18 4.56
N GLY A 62 6.16 5.33 3.37
CA GLY A 62 7.55 4.98 3.15
C GLY A 62 8.42 5.59 4.25
N PRO A 63 9.59 5.00 4.55
CA PRO A 63 10.48 5.53 5.58
C PRO A 63 10.59 7.04 5.44
N ARG A 64 10.25 7.78 6.51
CA ARG A 64 10.39 9.25 6.53
C ARG A 64 11.84 9.70 6.29
N VAL A 65 12.77 8.76 6.40
CA VAL A 65 14.22 8.92 6.33
C VAL A 65 14.75 7.94 5.29
N SER A 66 15.57 8.43 4.35
CA SER A 66 16.27 7.56 3.39
C SER A 66 17.23 6.61 4.12
N ALA A 67 17.51 5.45 3.53
CA ALA A 67 18.49 4.50 4.07
C ALA A 67 19.88 5.15 4.27
N GLU A 68 20.26 6.08 3.39
CA GLU A 68 21.48 6.88 3.52
C GLU A 68 21.49 7.72 4.79
N ASN A 69 20.39 8.40 5.11
CA ASN A 69 20.31 9.22 6.32
C ASN A 69 20.28 8.37 7.60
N VAL A 70 19.69 7.17 7.55
CA VAL A 70 19.77 6.19 8.65
C VAL A 70 21.23 5.79 8.92
N GLU A 71 21.98 5.52 7.85
CA GLU A 71 23.40 5.16 7.95
C GLU A 71 24.26 6.33 8.46
N ARG A 72 23.95 7.57 8.05
CA ARG A 72 24.61 8.78 8.57
C ARG A 72 24.36 8.98 10.07
N ILE A 73 23.13 8.76 10.53
CA ILE A 73 22.81 8.77 11.96
C ILE A 73 23.65 7.72 12.68
N ARG A 74 23.62 6.47 12.20
CA ARG A 74 24.36 5.35 12.78
C ARG A 74 25.86 5.65 12.94
N ARG A 75 26.54 6.09 11.88
CA ARG A 75 27.98 6.42 11.92
C ARG A 75 28.32 7.53 12.92
N THR A 76 27.42 8.50 13.10
CA THR A 76 27.63 9.62 14.01
C THR A 76 27.65 9.16 15.48
N TYR A 77 26.72 8.27 15.84
CA TYR A 77 26.61 7.72 17.19
C TYR A 77 27.58 6.55 17.45
N GLU A 78 27.98 5.79 16.43
CA GLU A 78 29.10 4.84 16.53
C GLU A 78 30.42 5.56 16.84
N ARG A 79 30.66 6.74 16.25
CA ARG A 79 31.85 7.55 16.52
C ARG A 79 31.84 8.17 17.91
N SER A 80 30.68 8.51 18.46
CA SER A 80 30.55 9.01 19.82
C SER A 80 29.19 8.68 20.42
N LEU A 81 29.17 7.61 21.21
CA LEU A 81 27.98 7.11 21.90
C LEU A 81 27.43 8.09 22.97
N ARG A 82 28.22 9.09 23.38
CA ARG A 82 27.84 10.08 24.41
C ARG A 82 27.19 11.34 23.84
N LYS A 83 27.10 11.49 22.51
CA LYS A 83 26.48 12.66 21.88
C LYS A 83 24.99 12.71 22.19
N SER A 84 24.47 13.91 22.40
CA SER A 84 23.03 14.11 22.56
C SER A 84 22.31 14.14 21.20
N THR A 85 20.99 13.94 21.19
CA THR A 85 20.19 14.09 19.96
C THR A 85 20.14 15.53 19.46
N TYR A 86 20.32 16.51 20.35
CA TYR A 86 20.53 17.92 19.98
C TYR A 86 21.80 18.13 19.14
N GLU A 87 22.93 17.57 19.58
CA GLU A 87 24.20 17.69 18.86
C GLU A 87 24.17 16.94 17.52
N GLY A 88 23.64 15.72 17.50
CA GLY A 88 23.49 14.93 16.28
C GLY A 88 22.59 15.64 15.25
N SER A 89 21.53 16.31 15.73
CA SER A 89 20.63 17.12 14.88
C SER A 89 21.34 18.26 14.19
N ARG A 90 22.18 19.01 14.90
CA ARG A 90 22.98 20.09 14.32
C ARG A 90 24.02 19.58 13.32
N GLU A 91 24.69 18.48 13.63
CA GLU A 91 25.73 17.89 12.78
C GLU A 91 25.17 17.30 11.48
N LEU A 92 24.01 16.64 11.58
CA LEU A 92 23.37 15.98 10.43
C LEU A 92 22.46 16.91 9.63
N GLN A 93 22.17 18.11 10.15
CA GLN A 93 21.16 19.04 9.63
C GLN A 93 19.78 18.38 9.51
N MET A 94 19.43 17.59 10.53
CA MET A 94 18.17 16.84 10.58
C MET A 94 17.36 17.28 11.81
N PRO A 95 16.01 17.31 11.76
CA PRO A 95 15.20 17.55 12.95
C PRO A 95 15.50 16.51 14.04
N GLN A 96 15.52 16.91 15.31
CA GLN A 96 15.76 15.99 16.44
C GLN A 96 14.78 14.81 16.45
N LYS A 97 13.51 15.05 16.10
CA LYS A 97 12.47 14.02 15.96
C LYS A 97 12.77 12.93 14.92
N THR A 98 13.76 13.15 14.08
CA THR A 98 14.21 12.18 13.07
C THR A 98 15.36 11.30 13.60
N ILE A 99 16.01 11.73 14.68
CA ILE A 99 17.17 11.10 15.31
C ILE A 99 16.79 10.36 16.60
N ASP A 100 15.83 10.90 17.38
CA ASP A 100 15.19 10.24 18.53
C ASP A 100 14.42 8.98 18.10
#